data_AF-A0A8S4S713-F1
#
_entry.id   AF-A0A8S4S713-F1
#
_cell.length_a   1.000
_cell.length_b   1.000
_cell.length_c   1.000
_cell.angle_alpha   90.00
_cell.angle_beta   90.00
_cell.angle_gamma   90.00
#
_symmetry.space_group_name_H-M   'P 1'
#
loop_
_entity.id
_entity.type
_entity.pdbx_description
1 polymer ?
#
loop_
_entity_poly.entity_id
_entity_poly.type
_entity_poly.pdbx_seq_one_letter_code
_entity_poly.pdbx_strand_id
1 'polypeptide(L)'
;MVAKSCVTFEEALDMTGFGKFNFLAMLVTISLITSMAFEIMSVAYLVPASACDLNTTVFQQGLMAGMPLLGLDRLRGWVLRLSLEDGKSHCVPSPCAREIKVAGTYALALTLLSECTPKNRRSILVASTSTIYLSATGVMAVLSIPVLQLSFSHHLPLLDITFVPWRLLNLIFSMPCALAAVGVYLSYESPRYLLSVGDDEKALEVLKAFFVINTGKSADEYNVGSLVLGEDTGKSVKGLWASIISQTVPLLKPPLLKNTVILSILFVIVYVGMKNADLC
;
A
#
# COMPACT_ATOMS: atom_id res chain seq x y z
N MET A 1 -40.98 -17.92 -6.80
CA MET A 1 -40.03 -17.14 -5.99
C MET A 1 -38.84 -18.05 -5.72
N VAL A 2 -37.65 -17.73 -6.23
CA VAL A 2 -36.44 -18.50 -5.91
C VAL A 2 -36.07 -18.15 -4.47
N ALA A 3 -35.99 -19.15 -3.60
CA ALA A 3 -35.61 -18.94 -2.20
C ALA A 3 -34.15 -18.49 -2.15
N LYS A 4 -33.90 -17.28 -1.64
CA LYS A 4 -32.54 -16.77 -1.46
C LYS A 4 -31.91 -17.46 -0.25
N SER A 5 -30.74 -18.05 -0.42
CA SER A 5 -30.08 -18.83 0.64
C SER A 5 -29.24 -17.96 1.57
N CYS A 6 -29.10 -18.41 2.82
CA CYS A 6 -28.11 -17.92 3.79
C CYS A 6 -26.80 -18.68 3.55
N VAL A 7 -25.72 -17.99 3.22
CA VAL A 7 -24.43 -18.60 2.89
C VAL A 7 -23.28 -17.90 3.61
N THR A 8 -22.15 -18.58 3.72
CA THR A 8 -20.94 -17.97 4.27
C THR A 8 -20.37 -16.93 3.32
N PHE A 9 -19.68 -15.91 3.85
CA PHE A 9 -19.05 -14.86 3.04
C PHE A 9 -18.13 -15.43 1.93
N GLU A 10 -17.28 -16.41 2.27
CA GLU A 10 -16.35 -17.02 1.31
C GLU A 10 -17.08 -17.73 0.17
N GLU A 11 -18.19 -18.43 0.49
CA GLU A 11 -19.01 -19.12 -0.51
C GLU A 11 -19.75 -18.12 -1.41
N ALA A 12 -20.28 -17.04 -0.83
CA ALA A 12 -20.90 -15.95 -1.57
C ALA A 12 -19.92 -15.26 -2.52
N LEU A 13 -18.67 -15.07 -2.08
CA LEU A 13 -17.61 -14.49 -2.88
C LEU A 13 -17.21 -15.44 -4.04
N ASP A 14 -17.08 -16.74 -3.77
CA ASP A 14 -16.79 -17.74 -4.82
C ASP A 14 -17.92 -17.79 -5.87
N MET A 15 -19.19 -17.57 -5.49
CA MET A 15 -20.32 -17.45 -6.42
C MET A 15 -20.26 -16.21 -7.32
N THR A 16 -19.53 -15.16 -6.95
CA THR A 16 -19.33 -13.97 -7.82
C THR A 16 -18.48 -14.28 -9.06
N GLY A 17 -17.76 -15.40 -9.03
CA GLY A 17 -16.85 -15.82 -10.10
C GLY A 17 -15.59 -14.97 -10.19
N PHE A 18 -14.73 -15.33 -11.15
CA PHE A 18 -13.51 -14.60 -11.46
C PHE A 18 -13.62 -13.93 -12.83
N GLY A 19 -13.31 -12.64 -12.92
CA GLY A 19 -13.53 -11.87 -14.13
C GLY A 19 -12.97 -10.45 -14.07
N LYS A 20 -13.59 -9.54 -14.83
CA LYS A 20 -13.11 -8.17 -15.05
C LYS A 20 -12.93 -7.38 -13.76
N PHE A 21 -13.81 -7.57 -12.78
CA PHE A 21 -13.72 -6.87 -11.50
C PHE A 21 -12.43 -7.23 -10.75
N ASN A 22 -12.08 -8.53 -10.71
CA ASN A 22 -10.89 -9.01 -10.04
C ASN A 22 -9.59 -8.43 -10.66
N PHE A 23 -9.55 -8.32 -11.99
CA PHE A 23 -8.44 -7.67 -12.68
C PHE A 23 -8.36 -6.16 -12.38
N LEU A 24 -9.51 -5.47 -12.34
CA LEU A 24 -9.55 -4.04 -11.98
C LEU A 24 -9.09 -3.82 -10.53
N ALA A 25 -9.58 -4.64 -9.60
CA ALA A 25 -9.16 -4.65 -8.21
C ALA A 25 -7.65 -4.87 -8.06
N MET A 26 -7.10 -5.82 -8.83
CA MET A 26 -5.68 -6.08 -8.87
C MET A 26 -4.89 -4.87 -9.40
N LEU A 27 -5.35 -4.21 -10.46
CA LEU A 27 -4.70 -3.01 -11.01
C LEU A 27 -4.68 -1.85 -10.01
N VAL A 28 -5.80 -1.59 -9.32
CA VAL A 28 -5.87 -0.56 -8.27
C VAL A 28 -4.88 -0.88 -7.14
N THR A 29 -4.87 -2.13 -6.69
CA THR A 29 -3.97 -2.58 -5.61
C THR A 29 -2.50 -2.48 -6.01
N ILE A 30 -2.16 -2.87 -7.25
CA ILE A 30 -0.81 -2.73 -7.81
C ILE A 30 -0.40 -1.27 -7.84
N SER A 31 -1.26 -0.35 -8.31
CA SER A 31 -0.94 1.07 -8.36
C SER A 31 -0.60 1.64 -6.98
N LEU A 32 -1.35 1.25 -5.95
CA LEU A 32 -1.12 1.63 -4.56
C LEU A 32 0.23 1.13 -4.04
N ILE A 33 0.53 -0.14 -4.28
CA ILE A 33 1.75 -0.79 -3.80
C ILE A 33 2.98 -0.24 -4.53
N THR A 34 2.90 -0.01 -5.84
CA THR A 34 3.97 0.63 -6.61
C THR A 34 4.19 2.07 -6.17
N SER A 35 3.14 2.85 -5.92
CA SER A 35 3.27 4.20 -5.36
C SER A 35 4.01 4.20 -4.03
N MET A 36 3.65 3.30 -3.12
CA MET A 36 4.34 3.16 -1.84
C MET A 36 5.83 2.80 -2.04
N ALA A 37 6.14 1.88 -2.97
CA ALA A 37 7.50 1.52 -3.30
C ALA A 37 8.31 2.74 -3.75
N PHE A 38 7.74 3.54 -4.65
CA PHE A 38 8.37 4.75 -5.19
C PHE A 38 8.58 5.79 -4.11
N GLU A 39 7.60 6.00 -3.23
CA GLU A 39 7.73 6.94 -2.12
C GLU A 39 8.83 6.56 -1.14
N ILE A 40 8.89 5.29 -0.70
CA ILE A 40 9.90 4.83 0.27
C ILE A 40 11.30 4.80 -0.36
N MET A 41 11.41 4.28 -1.58
CA MET A 41 12.71 4.03 -2.20
C MET A 41 13.31 5.26 -2.88
N SER A 42 12.50 6.23 -3.32
CA SER A 42 12.97 7.45 -4.01
C SER A 42 13.99 8.23 -3.18
N VAL A 43 13.79 8.26 -1.87
CA VAL A 43 14.62 8.95 -0.89
C VAL A 43 16.08 8.49 -0.94
N ALA A 44 16.35 7.21 -1.17
CA ALA A 44 17.70 6.68 -1.28
C ALA A 44 18.47 7.25 -2.50
N TYR A 45 17.75 7.71 -3.53
CA TYR A 45 18.33 8.33 -4.72
C TYR A 45 18.36 9.86 -4.62
N LEU A 46 17.29 10.47 -4.11
CA LEU A 46 17.13 11.92 -4.06
C LEU A 46 17.97 12.59 -2.97
N VAL A 47 18.13 11.96 -1.81
CA VAL A 47 18.88 12.56 -0.69
C VAL A 47 20.36 12.72 -1.02
N PRO A 48 21.08 11.71 -1.57
CA PRO A 48 22.46 11.90 -1.99
C PRO A 48 22.60 12.87 -3.17
N ALA A 49 21.65 12.84 -4.13
CA ALA A 49 21.70 13.68 -5.32
C ALA A 49 21.50 15.18 -5.03
N SER A 50 20.73 15.51 -4.00
CA SER A 50 20.46 16.89 -3.58
C SER A 50 21.49 17.43 -2.57
N ALA A 51 22.40 16.59 -2.07
CA ALA A 51 23.35 16.92 -1.01
C ALA A 51 24.23 18.15 -1.33
N CYS A 52 24.79 18.18 -2.55
CA CYS A 52 25.67 19.26 -2.99
C CYS A 52 24.90 20.56 -3.27
N ASP A 53 23.64 20.47 -3.70
CA ASP A 53 22.80 21.61 -4.08
C ASP A 53 22.21 22.31 -2.84
N LEU A 54 21.75 21.52 -1.87
CA LEU A 54 21.16 22.01 -0.62
C LEU A 54 22.17 22.19 0.53
N ASN A 55 23.44 21.82 0.33
CA ASN A 55 24.51 21.85 1.33
C ASN A 55 24.11 21.18 2.67
N THR A 56 23.52 19.99 2.60
CA THR A 56 22.97 19.29 3.77
C THR A 56 24.02 18.48 4.53
N THR A 57 23.92 18.44 5.86
CA THR A 57 24.72 17.55 6.71
C THR A 57 24.24 16.10 6.67
N VAL A 58 25.12 15.14 6.99
CA VAL A 58 24.77 13.70 7.07
C VAL A 58 23.62 13.45 8.06
N PHE A 59 23.55 14.21 9.15
CA PHE A 59 22.45 14.12 10.10
C PHE A 59 21.12 14.56 9.48
N GLN A 60 21.09 15.66 8.73
CA GLN A 60 19.89 16.11 8.01
C GLN A 60 19.47 15.13 6.93
N GLN A 61 20.43 14.51 6.24
CA GLN A 61 20.17 13.46 5.25
C GLN A 61 19.54 12.22 5.90
N GLY A 62 20.06 11.79 7.05
CA GLY A 62 19.47 10.69 7.83
C GLY A 62 18.04 11.00 8.29
N LEU A 63 17.78 12.24 8.71
CA LEU A 63 16.43 12.69 9.06
C LEU A 63 15.48 12.67 7.85
N MET A 64 15.92 13.20 6.70
CA MET A 64 15.14 13.14 5.46
C MET A 64 14.87 11.69 5.03
N ALA A 65 15.85 10.79 5.27
CA ALA A 65 15.72 9.39 4.93
C ALA A 65 14.72 8.63 5.80
N GLY A 66 14.63 8.96 7.09
CA GLY A 66 13.70 8.34 8.02
C GLY A 66 12.25 8.81 7.91
N MET A 67 11.98 9.91 7.19
CA MET A 67 10.65 10.52 7.12
C MET A 67 9.53 9.62 6.61
N PRO A 68 9.68 8.88 5.49
CA PRO A 68 8.60 8.04 4.98
C PRO A 68 8.20 6.92 5.96
N LEU A 69 9.12 6.50 6.84
CA LEU A 69 8.91 5.43 7.81
C LEU A 69 8.18 5.91 9.07
N LEU A 70 8.35 7.18 9.45
CA LEU A 70 7.71 7.75 10.63
C LEU A 70 6.23 8.12 10.40
N GLY A 71 5.72 8.03 9.16
CA GLY A 71 4.34 8.39 8.82
C GLY A 71 4.01 9.86 9.10
N LEU A 72 5.03 10.71 9.18
CA LEU A 72 4.89 12.15 9.42
C LEU A 72 4.84 12.88 8.08
N ASP A 73 3.72 12.75 7.37
CA ASP A 73 3.45 13.42 6.08
C ASP A 73 3.56 14.96 6.16
N ARG A 74 3.44 15.51 7.38
CA ARG A 74 3.68 16.91 7.72
C ARG A 74 5.05 17.43 7.26
N LEU A 75 6.03 16.53 7.04
CA LEU A 75 7.36 16.89 6.56
C LEU A 75 7.57 16.69 5.04
N ARG A 76 6.72 15.95 4.31
CA ARG A 76 6.80 15.84 2.83
C ARG A 76 6.41 17.15 2.16
N GLY A 77 5.41 17.82 2.71
CA GLY A 77 5.08 19.22 2.38
C GLY A 77 6.23 20.17 2.70
N TRP A 78 6.99 19.92 3.76
CA TRP A 78 8.23 20.65 4.04
C TRP A 78 9.34 20.33 3.05
N VAL A 79 9.53 19.09 2.57
CA VAL A 79 10.58 18.74 1.59
C VAL A 79 10.26 19.25 0.19
N LEU A 80 8.99 19.22 -0.23
CA LEU A 80 8.57 19.86 -1.49
C LEU A 80 8.72 21.39 -1.41
N ARG A 81 8.45 21.96 -0.23
CA ARG A 81 8.60 23.40 0.04
C ARG A 81 10.07 23.81 0.25
N LEU A 82 10.92 22.97 0.85
CA LEU A 82 12.38 23.11 0.94
C LEU A 82 13.06 22.89 -0.42
N SER A 83 12.47 22.08 -1.30
CA SER A 83 12.91 21.99 -2.70
C SER A 83 12.55 23.26 -3.46
N LEU A 84 11.39 23.87 -3.21
CA LEU A 84 10.91 25.04 -3.96
C LEU A 84 11.37 26.40 -3.40
N GLU A 85 11.67 26.50 -2.12
CA GLU A 85 12.12 27.74 -1.47
C GLU A 85 13.61 27.66 -1.13
N ASP A 86 14.40 28.53 -1.76
CA ASP A 86 15.78 28.82 -1.36
C ASP A 86 15.82 29.29 0.11
N GLY A 87 16.19 28.37 1.00
CA GLY A 87 16.92 28.68 2.24
C GLY A 87 16.29 29.64 3.26
N LYS A 88 14.98 29.93 3.24
CA LYS A 88 14.33 30.79 4.25
C LYS A 88 13.24 30.08 5.03
N SER A 89 13.52 29.88 6.31
CA SER A 89 12.68 29.29 7.34
C SER A 89 11.51 30.21 7.71
N HIS A 90 10.38 30.11 7.00
CA HIS A 90 9.10 30.63 7.49
C HIS A 90 7.99 29.57 7.46
N CYS A 91 7.55 29.19 8.67
CA CYS A 91 6.43 28.28 8.90
C CYS A 91 5.10 29.01 8.66
N VAL A 92 4.32 28.59 7.65
CA VAL A 92 2.92 29.00 7.49
C VAL A 92 2.03 27.74 7.48
N PRO A 93 0.96 27.66 8.29
CA PRO A 93 0.07 26.51 8.33
C PRO A 93 -1.10 26.65 7.33
N SER A 94 -1.30 25.66 6.45
CA SER A 94 -2.58 25.28 5.83
C SER A 94 -2.39 24.13 4.82
N PRO A 95 -3.47 23.44 4.37
CA PRO A 95 -4.65 22.96 5.08
C PRO A 95 -4.62 21.41 5.22
N CYS A 96 -5.32 20.90 6.24
CA CYS A 96 -5.55 19.48 6.50
C CYS A 96 -6.16 18.76 5.28
N ALA A 97 -5.42 17.89 4.61
CA ALA A 97 -5.96 16.94 3.65
C ALA A 97 -5.31 15.56 3.85
N ARG A 98 -6.14 14.62 4.30
CA ARG A 98 -5.97 13.15 4.39
C ARG A 98 -4.54 12.62 4.30
N GLU A 99 -3.96 12.35 5.46
CA GLU A 99 -2.67 11.68 5.63
C GLU A 99 -2.78 10.19 5.25
N ILE A 100 -1.94 9.72 4.34
CA ILE A 100 -1.83 8.30 3.97
C ILE A 100 -0.68 7.73 4.80
N LYS A 101 -1.00 6.96 5.84
CA LYS A 101 0.00 6.25 6.64
C LYS A 101 0.71 5.20 5.79
N VAL A 102 1.83 5.56 5.17
CA VAL A 102 2.62 4.71 4.25
C VAL A 102 2.92 3.33 4.84
N ALA A 103 3.22 3.25 6.15
CA ALA A 103 3.51 2.00 6.85
C ALA A 103 2.36 0.97 6.81
N GLY A 104 1.11 1.41 6.64
CA GLY A 104 -0.07 0.54 6.56
C GLY A 104 -0.55 0.27 5.13
N THR A 105 -0.14 1.08 4.15
CA THR A 105 -0.70 1.05 2.79
C THR A 105 -0.51 -0.31 2.12
N TYR A 106 0.67 -0.91 2.23
CA TYR A 106 0.94 -2.24 1.68
C TYR A 106 0.02 -3.31 2.27
N ALA A 107 -0.10 -3.34 3.60
CA ALA A 107 -0.93 -4.31 4.30
C ALA A 107 -2.41 -4.12 3.96
N LEU A 108 -2.91 -2.89 3.95
CA LEU A 108 -4.31 -2.57 3.61
C LEU A 108 -4.64 -2.92 2.16
N ALA A 109 -3.75 -2.58 1.22
CA ALA A 109 -3.93 -2.89 -0.19
C ALA A 109 -3.99 -4.41 -0.42
N LEU A 110 -3.06 -5.17 0.19
CA LEU A 110 -3.10 -6.63 0.12
C LEU A 110 -4.33 -7.22 0.79
N THR A 111 -4.72 -6.72 1.96
CA THR A 111 -5.93 -7.18 2.65
C THR A 111 -7.16 -6.97 1.76
N LEU A 112 -7.35 -5.77 1.22
CA LEU A 112 -8.46 -5.43 0.33
C LEU A 112 -8.53 -6.39 -0.87
N LEU A 113 -7.41 -6.58 -1.59
CA LEU A 113 -7.34 -7.51 -2.72
C LEU A 113 -7.69 -8.93 -2.30
N SER A 114 -7.17 -9.37 -1.16
CA SER A 114 -7.30 -10.73 -0.67
C SER A 114 -8.71 -11.05 -0.15
N GLU A 115 -9.46 -10.05 0.31
CA GLU A 115 -10.85 -10.17 0.76
C GLU A 115 -11.85 -10.13 -0.40
N CYS A 116 -11.44 -9.60 -1.56
CA CYS A 116 -12.31 -9.42 -2.73
C CYS A 116 -12.02 -10.44 -3.83
N THR A 117 -11.07 -11.35 -3.61
CA THR A 117 -10.67 -12.38 -4.57
C THR A 117 -11.13 -13.76 -4.10
N PRO A 118 -11.77 -14.56 -4.98
CA PRO A 118 -12.12 -15.96 -4.70
C PRO A 118 -10.94 -16.82 -4.24
N LYS A 119 -11.20 -17.77 -3.33
CA LYS A 119 -10.16 -18.54 -2.61
C LYS A 119 -9.19 -19.28 -3.54
N ASN A 120 -9.69 -19.80 -4.64
CA ASN A 120 -8.91 -20.60 -5.61
C ASN A 120 -7.84 -19.79 -6.37
N ARG A 121 -8.00 -18.47 -6.48
CA ARG A 121 -7.08 -17.60 -7.24
C ARG A 121 -6.34 -16.59 -6.36
N ARG A 122 -6.79 -16.39 -5.12
CA ARG A 122 -6.25 -15.44 -4.14
C ARG A 122 -4.72 -15.52 -4.01
N SER A 123 -4.15 -16.70 -3.78
CA SER A 123 -2.70 -16.85 -3.59
C SER A 123 -1.88 -16.42 -4.81
N ILE A 124 -2.38 -16.69 -6.02
CA ILE A 124 -1.71 -16.31 -7.28
C ILE A 124 -1.76 -14.79 -7.46
N LEU A 125 -2.91 -14.15 -7.21
CA LEU A 125 -3.06 -12.69 -7.34
C LEU A 125 -2.24 -11.93 -6.30
N VAL A 126 -2.18 -12.44 -5.07
CA VAL A 126 -1.35 -11.86 -4.02
C VAL A 126 0.13 -12.02 -4.38
N ALA A 127 0.54 -13.21 -4.81
CA ALA A 127 1.93 -13.44 -5.24
C ALA A 127 2.32 -12.57 -6.44
N SER A 128 1.44 -12.40 -7.43
CA SER A 128 1.71 -11.54 -8.59
C SER A 128 1.85 -10.07 -8.20
N THR A 129 1.12 -9.62 -7.20
CA THR A 129 1.23 -8.24 -6.72
C THR A 129 2.58 -7.99 -6.04
N SER A 130 3.06 -8.94 -5.24
CA SER A 130 4.38 -8.88 -4.59
C SER A 130 5.54 -8.93 -5.58
N THR A 131 5.43 -9.72 -6.66
CA THR A 131 6.48 -9.76 -7.70
C THR A 131 6.54 -8.47 -8.49
N ILE A 132 5.39 -7.82 -8.76
CA ILE A 132 5.33 -6.50 -9.40
C ILE A 132 5.93 -5.41 -8.50
N TYR A 133 5.71 -5.48 -7.18
CA TYR A 133 6.39 -4.59 -6.23
C TYR A 133 7.91 -4.69 -6.35
N LEU A 134 8.44 -5.91 -6.35
CA LEU A 134 9.88 -6.12 -6.44
C LEU A 134 10.44 -5.65 -7.79
N SER A 135 9.75 -5.95 -8.90
CA SER A 135 10.18 -5.47 -10.22
C SER A 135 10.15 -3.94 -10.33
N ALA A 136 9.14 -3.28 -9.74
CA ALA A 136 9.05 -1.83 -9.69
C ALA A 136 10.25 -1.19 -9.01
N THR A 137 10.75 -1.76 -7.90
CA THR A 137 11.97 -1.27 -7.24
C THR A 137 13.22 -1.41 -8.13
N GLY A 138 13.32 -2.48 -8.91
CA GLY A 138 14.40 -2.64 -9.90
C GLY A 138 14.32 -1.60 -11.02
N VAL A 139 13.12 -1.32 -11.52
CA VAL A 139 12.87 -0.29 -12.56
C VAL A 139 13.29 1.09 -12.06
N MET A 140 13.02 1.42 -10.78
CA MET A 140 13.47 2.69 -10.19
C MET A 140 14.99 2.87 -10.26
N ALA A 141 15.75 1.83 -9.88
CA ALA A 141 17.20 1.88 -9.94
C ALA A 141 17.69 2.13 -11.37
N VAL A 142 17.16 1.37 -12.34
CA VAL A 142 17.51 1.49 -13.76
C VAL A 142 17.15 2.87 -14.31
N LEU A 143 16.04 3.47 -13.89
CA LEU A 143 15.64 4.83 -14.30
C LEU A 143 16.50 5.92 -13.65
N SER A 144 16.89 5.76 -12.37
CA SER A 144 17.65 6.78 -11.65
C SER A 144 19.04 7.01 -12.23
N ILE A 145 19.72 5.97 -12.71
CA ILE A 145 21.10 6.04 -13.23
C ILE A 145 21.22 7.03 -14.41
N PRO A 146 20.50 6.85 -15.54
CA PRO A 146 20.63 7.75 -16.67
C PRO A 146 20.06 9.14 -16.37
N VAL A 147 18.99 9.23 -15.56
CA VAL A 147 18.37 10.53 -15.25
C VAL A 147 19.31 11.41 -14.43
N LEU A 148 20.01 10.85 -13.43
CA LEU A 148 20.96 11.60 -12.62
C LEU A 148 22.24 11.97 -13.36
N GLN A 149 22.60 11.23 -14.42
CA GLN A 149 23.77 11.52 -15.27
C GLN A 149 23.52 12.63 -16.30
N LEU A 150 22.29 13.13 -16.43
CA LEU A 150 22.02 14.28 -17.28
C LEU A 150 22.74 15.52 -16.72
N SER A 151 23.32 16.35 -17.58
CA SER A 151 24.11 17.52 -17.18
C SER A 151 23.40 18.85 -17.41
N PHE A 152 22.07 18.86 -17.54
CA PHE A 152 21.33 20.10 -17.78
C PHE A 152 21.19 20.93 -16.49
N SER A 153 21.30 22.26 -16.63
CA SER A 153 20.97 23.24 -15.61
C SER A 153 20.23 24.40 -16.30
N HIS A 154 18.90 24.41 -16.18
CA HIS A 154 18.06 25.44 -16.79
C HIS A 154 17.49 26.36 -15.72
N HIS A 155 17.78 27.65 -15.82
CA HIS A 155 17.17 28.65 -14.94
C HIS A 155 15.75 28.96 -15.42
N LEU A 156 14.76 28.77 -14.54
CA LEU A 156 13.36 29.12 -14.82
C LEU A 156 13.08 30.51 -14.22
N PRO A 157 13.07 31.59 -15.03
CA PRO A 157 12.94 32.96 -14.54
C PRO A 157 11.56 33.27 -13.93
N LEU A 158 10.55 32.43 -14.16
CA LEU A 158 9.20 32.59 -13.61
C LEU A 158 9.10 32.14 -12.13
N LEU A 159 9.98 31.22 -11.69
CA LEU A 159 9.96 30.66 -10.33
C LEU A 159 11.26 30.92 -9.55
N ASP A 160 12.27 31.54 -10.17
CA ASP A 160 13.61 31.76 -9.58
C ASP A 160 14.30 30.46 -9.11
N ILE A 161 14.03 29.34 -9.80
CA ILE A 161 14.57 28.01 -9.46
C ILE A 161 15.49 27.50 -10.57
N THR A 162 16.64 26.96 -10.17
CA THR A 162 17.53 26.15 -11.03
C THR A 162 16.94 24.75 -11.22
N PHE A 163 16.50 24.45 -12.43
CA PHE A 163 16.02 23.12 -12.76
C PHE A 163 17.19 22.18 -13.05
N VAL A 164 17.38 21.22 -12.16
CA VAL A 164 18.50 20.25 -12.13
C VAL A 164 17.99 18.80 -12.19
N PRO A 165 18.83 17.82 -12.56
CA PRO A 165 18.42 16.45 -12.85
C PRO A 165 17.70 15.72 -11.70
N TRP A 166 18.10 15.96 -10.45
CA TRP A 166 17.45 15.33 -9.30
C TRP A 166 16.01 15.82 -9.09
N ARG A 167 15.68 17.05 -9.50
CA ARG A 167 14.30 17.59 -9.48
C ARG A 167 13.44 16.92 -10.54
N LEU A 168 14.00 16.66 -11.72
CA LEU A 168 13.34 15.87 -12.75
C LEU A 168 13.07 14.44 -12.26
N LEU A 169 14.04 13.80 -11.61
CA LEU A 169 13.87 12.47 -11.03
C LEU A 169 12.75 12.43 -9.99
N ASN A 170 12.67 13.46 -9.13
CA ASN A 170 11.59 13.59 -8.15
C ASN A 170 10.21 13.68 -8.82
N LEU A 171 10.10 14.45 -9.92
CA LEU A 171 8.87 14.53 -10.70
C LEU A 171 8.48 13.17 -11.32
N ILE A 172 9.44 12.47 -11.92
CA ILE A 172 9.23 11.12 -12.48
C ILE A 172 8.71 10.16 -11.39
N PHE A 173 9.34 10.18 -10.22
CA PHE A 173 8.94 9.31 -9.10
C PHE A 173 7.60 9.70 -8.47
N SER A 174 7.14 10.94 -8.64
CA SER A 174 5.81 11.36 -8.17
C SER A 174 4.65 10.90 -9.06
N MET A 175 4.90 10.53 -10.31
CA MET A 175 3.85 10.14 -11.27
C MET A 175 3.07 8.88 -10.84
N PRO A 176 3.70 7.79 -10.37
CA PRO A 176 2.98 6.64 -9.82
C PRO A 176 2.12 7.00 -8.60
N CYS A 177 2.55 7.96 -7.79
CA CYS A 177 1.76 8.43 -6.64
C CYS A 177 0.48 9.16 -7.08
N ALA A 178 0.56 9.96 -8.15
CA ALA A 178 -0.62 10.60 -8.73
C ALA A 178 -1.61 9.57 -9.29
N LEU A 179 -1.11 8.53 -9.97
CA LEU A 179 -1.94 7.43 -10.46
C LEU A 179 -2.60 6.64 -9.32
N ALA A 180 -1.87 6.38 -8.23
CA ALA A 180 -2.42 5.72 -7.06
C ALA A 180 -3.51 6.54 -6.38
N ALA A 181 -3.39 7.87 -6.33
CA ALA A 181 -4.44 8.74 -5.79
C ALA A 181 -5.75 8.62 -6.58
N VAL A 182 -5.66 8.53 -7.92
CA VAL A 182 -6.83 8.23 -8.77
C VAL A 182 -7.34 6.81 -8.49
N GLY A 183 -6.45 5.84 -8.31
CA GLY A 183 -6.81 4.46 -7.95
C GLY A 183 -7.59 4.35 -6.63
N VAL A 184 -7.20 5.12 -5.60
CA VAL A 184 -7.92 5.20 -4.31
C VAL A 184 -9.29 5.82 -4.50
N TYR A 185 -9.39 6.88 -5.31
CA TYR A 185 -10.68 7.49 -5.60
C TYR A 185 -11.65 6.50 -6.28
N LEU A 186 -11.11 5.59 -7.10
CA LEU A 186 -11.86 4.52 -7.77
C LEU A 186 -11.98 3.23 -6.95
N SER A 187 -11.41 3.19 -5.74
CA SER A 187 -11.46 2.02 -4.89
C SER A 187 -12.85 1.83 -4.30
N TYR A 188 -13.19 0.57 -4.04
CA TYR A 188 -14.45 0.17 -3.45
C TYR A 188 -14.21 -0.27 -2.01
N GLU A 189 -15.26 -0.21 -1.20
CA GLU A 189 -15.21 -0.72 0.16
C GLU A 189 -15.24 -2.26 0.16
N SER A 190 -14.44 -2.92 1.02
CA SER A 190 -14.44 -4.38 1.11
C SER A 190 -15.80 -4.89 1.60
N PRO A 191 -16.46 -5.85 0.92
CA PRO A 191 -17.72 -6.41 1.40
C PRO A 191 -17.56 -7.15 2.74
N ARG A 192 -16.36 -7.66 3.05
CA ARG A 192 -16.06 -8.26 4.36
C ARG A 192 -16.03 -7.21 5.47
N TYR A 193 -15.49 -6.02 5.18
CA TYR A 193 -15.50 -4.91 6.12
C TYR A 193 -16.93 -4.43 6.39
N LEU A 194 -17.76 -4.26 5.35
CA LEU A 194 -19.16 -3.87 5.49
C LEU A 194 -19.95 -4.83 6.40
N LEU A 195 -19.75 -6.14 6.23
CA LEU A 195 -20.31 -7.15 7.14
C LEU A 195 -19.79 -7.02 8.57
N SER A 196 -18.51 -6.69 8.77
CA SER A 196 -17.93 -6.53 10.11
C SER A 196 -18.50 -5.33 10.87
N VAL A 197 -18.95 -4.30 10.15
CA VAL A 197 -19.60 -3.10 10.69
C VAL A 197 -21.10 -3.34 10.92
N GLY A 198 -21.67 -4.42 10.38
CA GLY A 198 -23.09 -4.77 10.46
C GLY A 198 -23.95 -4.17 9.34
N ASP A 199 -23.34 -3.72 8.25
CA ASP A 199 -24.03 -3.20 7.05
C ASP A 199 -24.18 -4.31 5.99
N ASP A 200 -24.98 -5.31 6.34
CA ASP A 200 -25.16 -6.54 5.56
C ASP A 200 -25.81 -6.26 4.19
N GLU A 201 -26.68 -5.25 4.12
CA GLU A 201 -27.37 -4.84 2.89
C GLU A 201 -26.37 -4.31 1.86
N LYS A 202 -25.50 -3.36 2.25
CA LYS A 202 -24.47 -2.84 1.34
C LYS A 202 -23.45 -3.91 0.96
N ALA A 203 -23.07 -4.79 1.88
CA ALA A 203 -22.18 -5.90 1.56
C ALA A 203 -22.76 -6.80 0.46
N LEU A 204 -24.07 -7.09 0.53
CA LEU A 204 -24.75 -7.88 -0.49
C LEU A 204 -24.87 -7.14 -1.83
N GLU A 205 -25.11 -5.82 -1.81
CA GLU A 205 -25.10 -4.98 -3.03
C GLU A 205 -23.73 -4.98 -3.72
N VAL A 206 -22.65 -4.84 -2.95
CA VAL A 206 -21.28 -4.89 -3.46
C VAL A 206 -20.99 -6.26 -4.09
N LEU A 207 -21.36 -7.37 -3.44
CA LEU A 207 -21.17 -8.71 -4.00
C LEU A 207 -22.00 -8.94 -5.28
N LYS A 208 -23.22 -8.43 -5.35
CA LYS A 208 -24.02 -8.44 -6.59
C LYS A 208 -23.33 -7.64 -7.70
N ALA A 209 -22.78 -6.47 -7.39
CA ALA A 209 -22.03 -5.69 -8.38
C ALA A 209 -20.82 -6.47 -8.90
N PHE A 210 -20.10 -7.20 -8.02
CA PHE A 210 -18.99 -8.06 -8.44
C PHE A 210 -19.46 -9.16 -9.39
N PHE A 211 -20.57 -9.83 -9.05
CA PHE A 211 -21.16 -10.87 -9.90
C PHE A 211 -21.55 -10.32 -11.28
N VAL A 212 -22.22 -9.17 -11.35
CA VAL A 212 -22.62 -8.54 -12.62
C VAL A 212 -21.39 -8.17 -13.46
N ILE A 213 -20.36 -7.57 -12.86
CA ILE A 213 -19.14 -7.16 -13.60
C ILE A 213 -18.33 -8.38 -14.07
N ASN A 214 -18.24 -9.44 -13.26
CA ASN A 214 -17.48 -10.64 -13.60
C ASN A 214 -18.17 -11.51 -14.63
N THR A 215 -19.49 -11.71 -14.51
CA THR A 215 -20.26 -12.66 -15.33
C THR A 215 -21.03 -12.01 -16.47
N GLY A 216 -21.35 -10.71 -16.38
CA GLY A 216 -22.22 -9.99 -17.31
C GLY A 216 -23.71 -10.32 -17.17
N LYS A 217 -24.11 -11.12 -16.17
CA LYS A 217 -25.49 -11.53 -15.91
C LYS A 217 -26.25 -10.50 -15.08
N SER A 218 -27.58 -10.64 -14.99
CA SER A 218 -28.41 -9.76 -14.14
C SER A 218 -28.11 -9.99 -12.66
N ALA A 219 -28.21 -8.92 -11.85
CA ALA A 219 -28.06 -9.00 -10.40
C ALA A 219 -29.10 -9.94 -9.74
N ASP A 220 -30.25 -10.15 -10.38
CA ASP A 220 -31.32 -11.02 -9.89
C ASP A 220 -30.98 -12.52 -9.96
N GLU A 221 -30.00 -12.91 -10.78
CA GLU A 221 -29.50 -14.28 -10.85
C GLU A 221 -28.58 -14.64 -9.67
N TYR A 222 -28.18 -13.64 -8.87
CA TYR A 222 -27.38 -13.85 -7.68
C TYR A 222 -28.26 -14.32 -6.51
N ASN A 223 -28.32 -15.64 -6.31
CA ASN A 223 -29.23 -16.32 -5.37
C ASN A 223 -28.82 -16.24 -3.88
N VAL A 224 -28.14 -15.18 -3.45
CA VAL A 224 -27.73 -14.98 -2.05
C VAL A 224 -28.66 -13.97 -1.36
N GLY A 225 -29.22 -14.38 -0.22
CA GLY A 225 -30.19 -13.59 0.54
C GLY A 225 -29.66 -13.01 1.84
N SER A 226 -28.75 -13.73 2.48
CA SER A 226 -28.08 -13.29 3.71
C SER A 226 -26.67 -13.88 3.77
N LEU A 227 -25.78 -13.14 4.45
CA LEU A 227 -24.36 -13.44 4.54
C LEU A 227 -24.00 -13.68 6.01
N VAL A 228 -23.21 -14.70 6.26
CA VAL A 228 -22.63 -14.95 7.60
C VAL A 228 -21.13 -14.89 7.49
N LEU A 229 -20.50 -14.08 8.34
CA LEU A 229 -19.05 -14.17 8.56
C LEU A 229 -18.79 -15.50 9.26
N GLY A 230 -18.19 -16.45 8.55
CA GLY A 230 -17.74 -17.70 9.15
C GLY A 230 -16.86 -17.41 10.37
N GLU A 231 -17.08 -18.14 11.46
CA GLU A 231 -16.51 -17.95 12.79
C GLU A 231 -15.03 -17.52 12.77
N ASP A 232 -14.79 -16.21 12.95
CA ASP A 232 -13.50 -15.66 13.43
C ASP A 232 -13.65 -14.22 13.95
N THR A 233 -14.85 -13.78 14.31
CA THR A 233 -14.99 -12.57 15.14
C THR A 233 -14.73 -12.94 16.59
N GLY A 234 -13.45 -12.92 16.97
CA GLY A 234 -13.08 -12.61 18.34
C GLY A 234 -13.87 -11.36 18.76
N LYS A 235 -14.65 -11.47 19.83
CA LYS A 235 -15.44 -10.39 20.43
C LYS A 235 -14.64 -9.07 20.35
N SER A 236 -15.26 -7.99 19.88
CA SER A 236 -14.65 -6.65 19.88
C SER A 236 -14.15 -6.33 21.30
N VAL A 237 -12.83 -6.45 21.51
CA VAL A 237 -12.22 -6.21 22.82
C VAL A 237 -11.88 -4.72 22.89
N LYS A 238 -12.47 -4.02 23.86
CA LYS A 238 -12.18 -2.61 24.11
C LYS A 238 -10.76 -2.45 24.64
N GLY A 239 -9.90 -1.76 23.90
CA GLY A 239 -8.57 -1.32 24.34
C GLY A 239 -7.41 -1.86 23.51
N LEU A 240 -6.42 -1.01 23.21
CA LEU A 240 -5.24 -1.34 22.40
C LEU A 240 -4.46 -2.55 22.94
N TRP A 241 -4.20 -2.58 24.25
CA TRP A 241 -3.47 -3.69 24.89
C TRP A 241 -4.23 -5.01 24.85
N ALA A 242 -5.54 -4.95 25.04
CA ALA A 242 -6.39 -6.13 25.02
C ALA A 242 -6.49 -6.70 23.59
N SER A 243 -6.52 -5.83 22.58
CA SER A 243 -6.43 -6.21 21.16
C SER A 243 -5.08 -6.83 20.79
N ILE A 244 -3.98 -6.25 21.27
CA ILE A 244 -2.63 -6.80 21.04
C ILE A 244 -2.54 -8.19 21.68
N ILE A 245 -2.91 -8.34 22.95
CA ILE A 245 -2.88 -9.64 23.65
C ILE A 245 -3.78 -10.67 22.97
N SER A 246 -4.99 -10.28 22.53
CA SER A 246 -5.90 -11.21 21.86
C SER A 246 -5.39 -11.67 20.49
N GLN A 247 -4.56 -10.88 19.81
CA GLN A 247 -3.96 -11.25 18.53
C GLN A 247 -2.63 -12.00 18.71
N THR A 248 -1.82 -11.64 19.71
CA THR A 248 -0.50 -12.26 19.97
C THR A 248 -0.60 -13.63 20.64
N VAL A 249 -1.54 -13.82 21.58
CA VAL A 249 -1.66 -15.09 22.33
C VAL A 249 -2.05 -16.29 21.44
N PRO A 250 -2.99 -16.18 20.48
CA PRO A 250 -3.31 -17.28 19.57
C PRO A 250 -2.14 -17.75 18.70
N LEU A 251 -1.27 -16.82 18.26
CA LEU A 251 -0.06 -17.14 17.50
C LEU A 251 0.93 -18.01 18.29
N LEU A 252 0.87 -17.95 19.62
CA LEU A 252 1.70 -18.71 20.56
C LEU A 252 0.99 -19.99 21.08
N LYS A 253 -0.24 -20.25 20.66
CA LYS A 253 -0.96 -21.49 21.01
C LYS A 253 -0.80 -22.55 19.90
N PRO A 254 -0.76 -23.85 20.25
CA PRO A 254 -0.88 -24.91 19.25
C PRO A 254 -2.26 -24.83 18.56
N PRO A 255 -2.37 -25.04 17.23
CA PRO A 255 -1.38 -25.62 16.31
C PRO A 255 -0.38 -24.62 15.68
N LEU A 256 -0.57 -23.30 15.81
CA LEU A 256 0.22 -22.29 15.10
C LEU A 256 1.61 -22.03 15.69
N LEU A 257 1.83 -22.33 16.96
CA LEU A 257 3.12 -22.13 17.66
C LEU A 257 4.33 -22.69 16.88
N LYS A 258 4.18 -23.87 16.25
CA LYS A 258 5.26 -24.49 15.46
C LYS A 258 5.68 -23.60 14.28
N ASN A 259 4.71 -23.03 13.55
CA ASN A 259 4.97 -22.17 12.41
C ASN A 259 5.61 -20.85 12.86
N THR A 260 5.15 -20.28 13.97
CA THR A 260 5.72 -19.05 14.56
C THR A 260 7.18 -19.25 14.99
N VAL A 261 7.51 -20.40 15.60
CA VAL A 261 8.90 -20.74 15.97
C VAL A 261 9.78 -20.94 14.73
N ILE A 262 9.29 -21.63 13.69
CA ILE A 262 10.03 -21.80 12.44
C ILE A 262 10.32 -20.45 11.77
N LEU A 263 9.30 -19.59 11.63
CA LEU A 263 9.46 -18.27 11.01
C LEU A 263 10.40 -17.36 11.80
N SER A 264 10.34 -17.38 13.14
CA SER A 264 11.26 -16.60 13.97
C SER A 264 12.70 -17.09 13.86
N ILE A 265 12.94 -18.40 13.81
CA ILE A 265 14.28 -18.96 13.58
C ILE A 265 14.79 -18.57 12.18
N LEU A 266 13.98 -18.69 11.14
CA LEU A 266 14.34 -18.28 9.78
C LEU A 266 14.73 -16.79 9.73
N PHE A 267 13.97 -15.92 10.40
CA PHE A 267 14.26 -14.49 10.45
C PHE A 267 15.62 -14.21 11.12
N VAL A 268 15.92 -14.87 12.24
CA VAL A 268 17.22 -14.73 12.94
C VAL A 268 18.37 -15.22 12.07
N ILE A 269 18.22 -16.35 11.38
CA ILE A 269 19.25 -16.89 10.48
C ILE A 269 19.55 -15.91 9.34
N VAL A 270 18.52 -15.35 8.69
CA VAL A 270 18.70 -14.37 7.62
C VAL A 270 19.40 -13.13 8.14
N TYR A 271 18.99 -12.61 9.29
CA TYR A 271 19.58 -11.40 9.88
C TYR A 271 21.05 -11.57 10.27
N VAL A 272 21.40 -12.70 10.90
CA VAL A 272 22.78 -13.04 11.24
C VAL A 272 23.60 -13.29 9.97
N GLY A 273 23.02 -13.94 8.95
CA GLY A 273 23.64 -14.16 7.65
C GLY A 273 23.99 -12.86 6.92
N MET A 274 23.09 -11.87 6.93
CA MET A 274 23.34 -10.55 6.36
C MET A 274 24.50 -9.83 7.06
N LYS A 275 24.54 -9.84 8.39
CA LYS A 275 25.64 -9.21 9.15
C LYS A 275 27.01 -9.80 8.85
N ASN A 276 27.09 -11.09 8.55
CA ASN A 276 28.36 -11.74 8.21
C ASN A 276 28.78 -11.49 6.75
N ALA A 277 27.85 -11.07 5.88
CA ALA A 277 28.14 -10.72 4.49
C ALA A 277 28.76 -9.32 4.34
N ASP A 278 28.54 -8.42 5.31
CA ASP A 278 29.15 -7.07 5.34
C ASP A 278 30.60 -7.05 5.88
N LEU A 279 31.19 -8.24 6.15
CA LEU A 279 32.54 -8.41 6.72
C LEU A 279 33.59 -8.95 5.73
N CYS A 280 33.29 -8.95 4.42
CA CYS A 280 34.22 -9.30 3.35
C CYS A 280 34.47 -8.11 2.41
#